data_AF-A0AAD6WJY5-F1
#
_entry.id   AF-A0AAD6WJY5-F1
#
_cell.length_a   1.000
_cell.length_b   1.000
_cell.length_c   1.000
_cell.angle_alpha   90.00
_cell.angle_beta   90.00
_cell.angle_gamma   90.00
#
_symmetry.space_group_name_H-M   'P 1'
#
loop_
_entity.id
_entity.type
_entity.pdbx_description
1 polymer ?
#
loop_
_entity_poly.entity_id
_entity_poly.type
_entity_poly.pdbx_seq_one_letter_code
_entity_poly.pdbx_strand_id
1 'polypeptide(L)'
;MVCPELRVAQCNNSLVKLRARLHAKRHFIAFRNEHVTGQIQSTKARTLIGQIGERVEACAQKYRHARTALIELSGEAGTVQFRELRPQDIQLDGDAGETDTAARKKLAMINAGRGARAPRNAPGESRRVMSWIWTAPGALDDEEARLHDSVRVEWARVHARKKRWEEEVMTLREEMRRVLRYLAWQSEWWHDHMAVRADVDCLEIAAGLRAYALKQADLHDRLAAFFERKWKMPAAEAARRLVALEAAALEEDADLAEFFSHLV
;
A
#
# COMPACT_ATOMS: atom_id res chain seq x y z
N MET A 1 29.28 21.62 -35.56
CA MET A 1 27.89 21.19 -35.73
C MET A 1 27.67 19.95 -34.90
N VAL A 2 26.79 19.99 -33.91
CA VAL A 2 26.44 18.80 -33.10
C VAL A 2 25.24 18.15 -33.77
N CYS A 3 25.40 16.94 -34.31
CA CYS A 3 24.32 16.25 -35.02
C CYS A 3 23.24 15.73 -34.05
N PRO A 4 21.94 15.86 -34.36
CA PRO A 4 20.84 15.33 -33.55
C PRO A 4 20.96 13.83 -33.25
N GLU A 5 21.41 13.03 -34.23
CA GLU A 5 21.61 11.59 -34.10
C GLU A 5 22.62 11.22 -32.99
N LEU A 6 23.67 12.04 -32.82
CA LEU A 6 24.65 11.84 -31.74
C LEU A 6 24.00 12.02 -30.37
N ARG A 7 23.09 12.99 -30.24
CA ARG A 7 22.36 13.24 -28.98
C ARG A 7 21.38 12.13 -28.66
N VAL A 8 20.69 11.58 -29.68
CA VAL A 8 19.86 10.37 -29.53
C VAL A 8 20.69 9.20 -29.00
N ALA A 9 21.86 8.94 -29.60
CA ALA A 9 22.76 7.89 -29.14
C ALA A 9 23.28 8.12 -27.71
N GLN A 10 23.59 9.37 -27.34
CA GLN A 10 23.99 9.73 -25.98
C GLN A 10 22.87 9.46 -24.97
N CYS A 11 21.63 9.84 -25.28
CA CYS A 11 20.46 9.56 -24.45
C CYS A 11 20.31 8.05 -24.22
N ASN A 12 20.32 7.24 -25.29
CA ASN A 12 20.21 5.78 -25.17
C ASN A 12 21.33 5.17 -24.33
N ASN A 13 22.59 5.52 -24.61
CA ASN A 13 23.74 5.01 -23.87
C ASN A 13 23.69 5.42 -22.39
N SER A 14 23.26 6.66 -22.09
CA SER A 14 23.10 7.12 -20.71
C SER A 14 21.99 6.38 -19.96
N LEU A 15 20.88 6.04 -20.62
CA LEU A 15 19.79 5.25 -20.03
C LEU A 15 20.22 3.80 -19.73
N VAL A 16 20.91 3.13 -20.66
CA VAL A 16 21.47 1.78 -20.42
C VAL A 16 22.44 1.81 -19.24
N LYS A 17 23.34 2.79 -19.21
CA LYS A 17 24.29 3.00 -18.10
C LYS A 17 23.60 3.30 -16.78
N LEU A 18 22.48 4.01 -16.80
CA LEU A 18 21.67 4.33 -15.63
C LEU A 18 21.02 3.07 -15.06
N ARG A 19 20.33 2.29 -15.91
CA ARG A 19 19.68 1.02 -15.55
C ARG A 19 20.65 0.02 -14.94
N ALA A 20 21.79 -0.22 -15.61
CA ALA A 20 22.82 -1.13 -15.10
C ALA A 20 23.34 -0.73 -13.71
N ARG A 21 23.53 0.56 -13.46
CA ARG A 21 23.97 1.06 -12.14
C ARG A 21 22.87 0.98 -11.09
N LEU A 22 21.62 1.24 -11.47
CA LEU A 22 20.46 1.07 -10.60
C LEU A 22 20.30 -0.39 -10.17
N HIS A 23 20.48 -1.34 -11.11
CA HIS A 23 20.52 -2.77 -10.79
C HIS A 23 21.66 -3.11 -9.84
N ALA A 24 22.88 -2.64 -10.12
CA ALA A 24 24.01 -2.85 -9.23
C ALA A 24 23.72 -2.32 -7.82
N LYS A 25 23.19 -1.09 -7.71
CA LYS A 25 22.82 -0.48 -6.43
C LYS A 25 21.82 -1.34 -5.66
N ARG A 26 20.77 -1.83 -6.32
CA ARG A 26 19.78 -2.76 -5.71
C ARG A 26 20.45 -4.04 -5.21
N HIS A 27 21.30 -4.66 -6.03
CA HIS A 27 22.03 -5.87 -5.64
C HIS A 27 22.91 -5.64 -4.41
N PHE A 28 23.66 -4.53 -4.35
CA PHE A 28 24.49 -4.21 -3.19
C PHE A 28 23.67 -3.90 -1.93
N ILE A 29 22.50 -3.29 -2.06
CA ILE A 29 21.58 -3.09 -0.92
C ILE A 29 21.10 -4.44 -0.39
N ALA A 30 20.65 -5.34 -1.26
CA ALA A 30 20.19 -6.68 -0.88
C ALA A 30 21.33 -7.48 -0.22
N PHE A 31 22.50 -7.51 -0.86
CA PHE A 31 23.70 -8.18 -0.34
C PHE A 31 24.07 -7.66 1.05
N ARG A 32 24.07 -6.33 1.26
CA ARG A 32 24.32 -5.74 2.58
C ARG A 32 23.27 -6.20 3.60
N ASN A 33 22.00 -6.13 3.24
CA ASN A 33 20.91 -6.46 4.17
C ASN A 33 20.96 -7.93 4.63
N GLU A 34 21.45 -8.83 3.79
CA GLU A 34 21.52 -10.27 4.10
C GLU A 34 22.84 -10.68 4.75
N HIS A 35 23.98 -10.12 4.31
CA HIS A 35 25.30 -10.65 4.66
C HIS A 35 26.11 -9.73 5.58
N VAL A 36 25.83 -8.42 5.63
CA VAL A 36 26.67 -7.46 6.37
C VAL A 36 26.13 -7.25 7.77
N THR A 37 26.95 -7.61 8.77
CA THR A 37 26.65 -7.42 10.19
C THR A 37 27.78 -6.64 10.87
N GLY A 38 27.48 -5.99 12.00
CA GLY A 38 28.46 -5.18 12.73
C GLY A 38 28.73 -3.80 12.14
N GLN A 39 29.22 -2.89 12.97
CA GLN A 39 29.30 -1.45 12.67
C GLN A 39 30.30 -1.12 11.56
N ILE A 40 31.52 -1.68 11.61
CA ILE A 40 32.59 -1.36 10.66
C ILE A 40 32.22 -1.79 9.23
N GLN A 41 31.73 -3.02 9.06
CA GLN A 41 31.35 -3.55 7.75
C GLN A 41 30.12 -2.81 7.20
N SER A 42 29.16 -2.46 8.07
CA SER A 42 28.00 -1.65 7.70
C SER A 42 28.41 -0.28 7.16
N THR A 43 29.37 0.41 7.82
CA THR A 43 29.89 1.69 7.33
C THR A 43 30.55 1.53 5.96
N LYS A 44 31.41 0.52 5.77
CA LYS A 44 32.06 0.25 4.47
C LYS A 44 31.03 -0.02 3.36
N ALA A 45 30.04 -0.87 3.63
CA ALA A 45 28.97 -1.16 2.68
C ALA A 45 28.15 0.09 2.34
N ARG A 46 27.89 0.96 3.33
CA ARG A 46 27.18 2.23 3.12
C ARG A 46 27.97 3.17 2.22
N THR A 47 29.29 3.28 2.40
CA THR A 47 30.17 4.06 1.52
C THR A 47 30.15 3.53 0.09
N LEU A 48 30.24 2.22 -0.11
CA LEU A 48 30.17 1.60 -1.44
C LEU A 48 28.83 1.87 -2.14
N ILE A 49 27.72 1.72 -1.42
CA ILE A 49 26.37 2.04 -1.94
C ILE A 49 26.27 3.53 -2.29
N GLY A 50 26.85 4.41 -1.46
CA GLY A 50 26.93 5.85 -1.71
C GLY A 50 27.67 6.18 -3.00
N GLN A 51 28.85 5.59 -3.22
CA GLN A 51 29.63 5.76 -4.44
C GLN A 51 28.88 5.29 -5.70
N ILE A 52 28.11 4.21 -5.61
CA ILE A 52 27.25 3.78 -6.71
C ILE A 52 26.12 4.78 -6.93
N GLY A 53 25.54 5.33 -5.86
CA GLY A 53 24.55 6.41 -5.93
C GLY A 53 25.06 7.66 -6.64
N GLU A 54 26.28 8.10 -6.34
CA GLU A 54 26.94 9.22 -7.03
C GLU A 54 27.10 8.93 -8.53
N ARG A 55 27.50 7.70 -8.88
CA ARG A 55 27.62 7.27 -10.28
C ARG A 55 26.28 7.20 -11.01
N VAL A 56 25.20 6.85 -10.31
CA VAL A 56 23.82 6.89 -10.83
C VAL A 56 23.45 8.33 -11.16
N GLU A 57 23.67 9.26 -10.23
CA GLU A 57 23.36 10.68 -10.45
C GLU A 57 24.19 11.27 -11.60
N ALA A 58 25.47 10.91 -11.70
CA ALA A 58 26.31 11.32 -12.83
C ALA A 58 25.77 10.83 -14.19
N CYS A 59 25.16 9.64 -14.25
CA CYS A 59 24.51 9.15 -15.47
C CYS A 59 23.19 9.87 -15.74
N ALA A 60 22.40 10.16 -14.70
CA ALA A 60 21.18 10.94 -14.80
C ALA A 60 21.45 12.36 -15.31
N GLN A 61 22.51 13.01 -14.83
CA GLN A 61 22.94 14.33 -15.32
C GLN A 61 23.34 14.29 -16.80
N LYS A 62 24.08 13.26 -17.24
CA LYS A 62 24.42 13.06 -18.65
C LYS A 62 23.19 12.90 -19.53
N TYR A 63 22.19 12.16 -19.06
CA TYR A 63 20.90 12.04 -19.74
C TYR A 63 20.18 13.38 -19.83
N ARG A 64 20.03 14.10 -18.71
CA ARG A 64 19.38 15.42 -18.66
C ARG A 64 20.06 16.41 -19.61
N HIS A 65 21.38 16.46 -19.62
CA HIS A 65 22.15 17.33 -20.51
C HIS A 65 22.05 16.94 -22.00
N ALA A 66 22.09 15.65 -22.31
CA ALA A 66 21.90 15.18 -23.68
C ALA A 66 20.47 15.50 -24.19
N ARG A 67 19.47 15.38 -23.30
CA ARG A 67 18.07 15.72 -23.59
C ARG A 67 17.89 17.22 -23.82
N THR A 68 18.46 18.09 -22.99
CA THR A 68 18.37 19.55 -23.21
C THR A 68 18.98 19.95 -24.54
N ALA A 69 20.16 19.41 -24.87
CA ALA A 69 20.80 19.66 -26.16
C ALA A 69 19.99 19.09 -27.35
N LEU A 70 19.27 17.98 -27.16
CA LEU A 70 18.39 17.41 -28.19
C LEU A 70 17.16 18.29 -28.44
N ILE A 71 16.58 18.88 -27.38
CA ILE A 71 15.47 19.84 -27.49
C ILE A 71 15.92 21.09 -28.26
N GLU A 72 17.10 21.63 -27.94
CA GLU A 72 17.67 22.79 -28.65
C GLU A 72 17.90 22.54 -30.14
N LEU A 73 18.29 21.32 -30.52
CA LEU A 73 18.65 20.98 -31.90
C LEU A 73 17.47 20.51 -32.77
N SER A 74 16.47 19.86 -32.19
CA SER A 74 15.39 19.18 -32.94
C SER A 74 13.98 19.64 -32.56
N GLY A 75 13.85 20.56 -31.60
CA GLY A 75 12.57 20.93 -31.00
C GLY A 75 11.94 19.81 -30.19
N GLU A 76 10.70 20.02 -29.73
CA GLU A 76 10.00 19.05 -28.88
C GLU A 76 9.60 17.76 -29.63
N ALA A 77 9.41 17.83 -30.95
CA ALA A 77 8.98 16.71 -31.79
C ALA A 77 10.00 15.55 -31.84
N GLY A 78 11.30 15.83 -31.71
CA GLY A 78 12.36 14.80 -31.64
C GLY A 78 12.46 14.08 -30.29
N THR A 79 11.70 14.52 -29.27
CA THR A 79 11.84 14.06 -27.88
C THR A 79 10.75 13.13 -27.38
N VAL A 80 9.80 12.73 -28.23
CA VAL A 80 8.68 11.86 -27.86
C VAL A 80 9.15 10.54 -27.21
N GLN A 81 10.33 10.05 -27.62
CA GLN A 81 10.94 8.83 -27.06
C GLN A 81 11.73 9.07 -25.75
N PHE A 82 12.10 10.32 -25.45
CA PHE A 82 12.97 10.71 -24.33
C PHE A 82 12.22 11.58 -23.32
N ARG A 83 11.60 10.92 -22.34
CA ARG A 83 10.83 11.58 -21.26
C ARG A 83 11.74 12.32 -20.28
N GLU A 84 11.17 13.29 -19.57
CA GLU A 84 11.87 13.97 -18.49
C GLU A 84 12.23 12.97 -17.37
N LEU A 85 13.50 12.94 -16.94
CA LEU A 85 13.97 12.06 -15.87
C LEU A 85 13.86 12.76 -14.51
N ARG A 86 12.81 12.43 -13.76
CA ARG A 86 12.56 13.01 -12.43
C ARG A 86 13.30 12.24 -11.34
N PRO A 87 13.56 12.86 -10.17
CA PRO A 87 14.19 12.15 -9.05
C PRO A 87 13.43 10.89 -8.62
N GLN A 88 12.10 10.89 -8.73
CA GLN A 88 11.27 9.72 -8.40
C GLN A 88 11.52 8.53 -9.34
N ASP A 89 11.93 8.78 -10.59
CA ASP A 89 12.15 7.74 -11.60
C ASP A 89 13.42 6.91 -11.32
N ILE A 90 14.37 7.49 -10.56
CA ILE A 90 15.68 6.92 -10.22
C ILE A 90 15.63 6.19 -8.86
N GLN A 91 14.57 6.41 -8.10
CA GLN A 91 14.44 5.87 -6.75
C GLN A 91 14.21 4.35 -6.79
N LEU A 92 15.11 3.60 -6.16
CA LEU A 92 15.00 2.15 -6.04
C LEU A 92 14.17 1.74 -4.83
N ASP A 93 13.52 0.58 -4.94
CA ASP A 93 12.89 -0.12 -3.82
C ASP A 93 13.93 -0.31 -2.70
N GLY A 94 13.62 0.16 -1.49
CA GLY A 94 14.52 0.10 -0.32
C GLY A 94 15.53 1.25 -0.16
N ASP A 95 15.64 2.18 -1.13
CA ASP A 95 16.54 3.34 -1.03
C ASP A 95 15.98 4.42 -0.08
N ALA A 96 14.66 4.54 -0.01
CA ALA A 96 13.97 5.41 0.93
C ALA A 96 13.61 4.65 2.21
N GLY A 97 14.50 4.72 3.20
CA GLY A 97 14.09 4.64 4.60
C GLY A 97 14.07 3.27 5.26
N GLU A 98 14.42 2.15 4.62
CA GLU A 98 14.41 0.84 5.32
C GLU A 98 15.46 0.75 6.43
N THR A 99 16.64 1.35 6.25
CA THR A 99 17.71 1.27 7.27
C THR A 99 17.35 1.98 8.58
N ASP A 100 16.44 2.96 8.53
CA ASP A 100 16.00 3.69 9.71
C ASP A 100 14.60 3.26 10.15
N THR A 101 13.70 2.86 9.26
CA THR A 101 12.36 2.40 9.65
C THR A 101 12.36 1.00 10.24
N ALA A 102 13.16 0.06 9.74
CA ALA A 102 13.26 -1.29 10.30
C ALA A 102 14.06 -1.28 11.62
N ALA A 103 15.16 -0.52 11.69
CA ALA A 103 15.93 -0.31 12.92
C ALA A 103 15.11 0.48 13.96
N ARG A 104 14.41 1.55 13.58
CA ARG A 104 13.46 2.25 14.47
C ARG A 104 12.30 1.36 14.87
N LYS A 105 11.78 0.47 14.02
CA LYS A 105 10.76 -0.52 14.42
C LYS A 105 11.29 -1.45 15.50
N LYS A 106 12.51 -1.98 15.31
CA LYS A 106 13.17 -2.86 16.28
C LYS A 106 13.48 -2.13 17.60
N LEU A 107 14.02 -0.91 17.54
CA LEU A 107 14.23 -0.06 18.71
C LEU A 107 12.93 0.40 19.37
N ALA A 108 11.86 0.65 18.60
CA ALA A 108 10.54 1.01 19.13
C ALA A 108 9.86 -0.16 19.85
N MET A 109 10.06 -1.40 19.37
CA MET A 109 9.61 -2.61 20.08
C MET A 109 10.39 -2.83 21.38
N ILE A 110 11.67 -2.48 21.43
CA ILE A 110 12.51 -2.57 22.63
C ILE A 110 12.19 -1.44 23.62
N ASN A 111 11.91 -0.22 23.14
CA ASN A 111 11.62 0.98 23.94
C ASN A 111 10.10 1.22 24.16
N ALA A 112 9.31 0.16 24.27
CA ALA A 112 7.83 0.21 24.38
C ALA A 112 7.27 1.05 25.56
N GLY A 113 8.11 1.69 26.37
CA GLY A 113 7.73 2.68 27.39
C GLY A 113 7.72 4.15 26.93
N ARG A 114 8.28 4.54 25.78
CA ARG A 114 8.26 5.94 25.31
C ARG A 114 8.08 6.08 23.81
N GLY A 115 6.82 6.16 23.37
CA GLY A 115 6.35 7.07 22.32
C GLY A 115 6.85 6.94 20.87
N ALA A 116 7.77 6.06 20.53
CA ALA A 116 8.27 5.92 19.16
C ALA A 116 7.35 5.04 18.29
N ARG A 117 6.17 5.55 17.90
CA ARG A 117 5.36 4.90 16.85
C ARG A 117 6.07 5.04 15.50
N ALA A 118 6.20 3.94 14.76
CA ALA A 118 6.60 3.98 13.35
C ALA A 118 5.64 4.94 12.60
N PRO A 119 6.13 5.71 11.61
CA PRO A 119 5.28 6.62 10.84
C PRO A 119 4.12 5.83 10.25
N ARG A 120 2.89 6.19 10.66
CA ARG A 120 1.64 5.53 10.26
C ARG A 120 1.36 5.65 8.74
N ASN A 121 2.10 6.52 8.07
CA ASN A 121 1.92 6.94 6.68
C ASN A 121 3.15 6.65 5.81
N ALA A 122 3.90 5.56 6.04
CA ALA A 122 4.79 5.08 4.99
C ALA A 122 3.88 4.68 3.80
N PRO A 123 3.96 5.36 2.64
CA PRO A 123 3.09 5.04 1.52
C PRO A 123 3.32 3.59 1.12
N GLY A 124 2.28 2.77 1.23
CA GLY A 124 2.37 1.36 0.87
C GLY A 124 2.72 1.18 -0.60
N GLU A 125 3.49 0.14 -0.91
CA GLU A 125 3.93 -0.26 -2.27
C GLU A 125 2.76 -0.31 -3.29
N SER A 126 1.52 -0.45 -2.82
CA SER A 126 0.29 -0.57 -3.62
C SER A 126 0.07 0.52 -4.68
N ARG A 127 0.60 1.74 -4.49
CA ARG A 127 0.42 2.88 -5.41
C ARG A 127 1.65 3.18 -6.28
N ARG A 128 2.73 2.41 -6.17
CA ARG A 128 3.95 2.68 -6.94
C ARG A 128 3.81 2.17 -8.37
N VAL A 129 3.92 3.09 -9.32
CA VAL A 129 3.97 2.80 -10.75
C VAL A 129 5.43 2.56 -11.14
N MET A 130 5.70 1.50 -11.90
CA MET A 130 7.05 1.21 -12.40
C MET A 130 7.57 2.37 -13.24
N SER A 131 8.77 2.87 -12.91
CA SER A 131 9.39 3.98 -13.62
C SER A 131 9.52 3.69 -15.12
N TRP A 132 9.22 4.70 -15.95
CA TRP A 132 9.24 4.59 -17.41
C TRP A 132 10.62 4.23 -17.96
N ILE A 133 11.69 4.46 -17.18
CA ILE A 133 13.04 4.07 -17.57
C ILE A 133 13.13 2.57 -17.85
N TRP A 134 12.27 1.75 -17.25
CA TRP A 134 12.24 0.29 -17.43
C TRP A 134 11.37 -0.16 -18.60
N THR A 135 10.55 0.72 -19.20
CA THR A 135 9.62 0.40 -20.29
C THR A 135 9.96 1.08 -21.63
N ALA A 136 11.04 1.87 -21.69
CA ALA A 136 11.43 2.59 -22.91
C ALA A 136 12.08 1.67 -23.96
N PRO A 137 11.87 1.92 -25.28
CA PRO A 137 12.48 1.16 -26.37
C PRO A 137 14.02 1.19 -26.32
N GLY A 138 14.69 0.09 -26.70
CA GLY A 138 16.16 -0.03 -26.67
C GLY A 138 16.75 -0.53 -25.35
N ALA A 139 15.94 -1.11 -24.47
CA ALA A 139 16.36 -1.75 -23.22
C ALA A 139 16.60 -3.28 -23.35
N LEU A 140 16.68 -3.82 -24.58
CA LEU A 140 16.35 -5.23 -24.82
C LEU A 140 17.49 -6.14 -25.31
N ASP A 141 18.67 -5.65 -25.67
CA ASP A 141 19.61 -6.56 -26.36
C ASP A 141 20.48 -7.44 -25.41
N ASP A 142 20.72 -7.03 -24.15
CA ASP A 142 21.41 -7.83 -23.10
C ASP A 142 20.73 -7.71 -21.70
N GLU A 143 19.78 -6.78 -21.54
CA GLU A 143 19.03 -6.52 -20.31
C GLU A 143 17.69 -7.29 -20.23
N GLU A 144 17.28 -7.97 -21.31
CA GLU A 144 15.99 -8.65 -21.43
C GLU A 144 15.78 -9.74 -20.37
N ALA A 145 16.80 -10.56 -20.09
CA ALA A 145 16.72 -11.60 -19.06
C ALA A 145 16.44 -11.02 -17.65
N ARG A 146 17.00 -9.85 -17.33
CA ARG A 146 16.87 -9.22 -15.99
C ARG A 146 15.64 -8.32 -15.88
N LEU A 147 15.21 -7.70 -16.98
CA LEU A 147 13.90 -7.04 -17.08
C LEU A 147 12.77 -8.06 -16.93
N HIS A 148 12.93 -9.26 -17.51
CA HIS A 148 11.99 -10.36 -17.29
C HIS A 148 11.91 -10.75 -15.82
N ASP A 149 13.02 -10.78 -15.09
CA ASP A 149 13.00 -11.10 -13.65
C ASP A 149 12.30 -10.03 -12.81
N SER A 150 12.54 -8.74 -13.06
CA SER A 150 11.84 -7.67 -12.33
C SER A 150 10.33 -7.69 -12.61
N VAL A 151 9.94 -7.86 -13.88
CA VAL A 151 8.54 -7.99 -14.28
C VAL A 151 7.90 -9.25 -13.70
N ARG A 152 8.62 -10.39 -13.65
CA ARG A 152 8.13 -11.64 -13.02
C ARG A 152 7.91 -11.48 -11.52
N VAL A 153 8.81 -10.79 -10.83
CA VAL A 153 8.67 -10.50 -9.39
C VAL A 153 7.44 -9.62 -9.15
N GLU A 154 7.26 -8.55 -9.94
CA GLU A 154 6.09 -7.70 -9.82
C GLU A 154 4.80 -8.44 -10.18
N TRP A 155 4.81 -9.26 -11.23
CA TRP A 155 3.69 -10.12 -11.59
C TRP A 155 3.35 -11.09 -10.46
N ALA A 156 4.34 -11.77 -9.88
CA ALA A 156 4.13 -12.70 -8.77
C ALA A 156 3.56 -11.98 -7.54
N ARG A 157 4.02 -10.76 -7.25
CA ARG A 157 3.48 -9.93 -6.15
C ARG A 157 2.04 -9.48 -6.40
N VAL A 158 1.72 -9.00 -7.60
CA VAL A 158 0.36 -8.60 -7.99
C VAL A 158 -0.57 -9.81 -7.98
N HIS A 159 -0.10 -10.95 -8.49
CA HIS A 159 -0.86 -12.20 -8.51
C HIS A 159 -1.12 -12.74 -7.10
N ALA A 160 -0.12 -12.72 -6.21
CA ALA A 160 -0.29 -13.09 -4.82
C ALA A 160 -1.28 -12.17 -4.08
N ARG A 161 -1.25 -10.86 -4.37
CA ARG A 161 -2.25 -9.91 -3.84
C ARG A 161 -3.65 -10.21 -4.35
N LYS A 162 -3.79 -10.50 -5.65
CA LYS A 162 -5.07 -10.90 -6.24
C LYS A 162 -5.62 -12.15 -5.56
N LYS A 163 -4.81 -13.20 -5.44
CA LYS A 163 -5.20 -14.45 -4.77
C LYS A 163 -5.64 -14.22 -3.32
N ARG A 164 -4.87 -13.43 -2.55
CA ARG A 164 -5.25 -13.08 -1.17
C ARG A 164 -6.56 -12.32 -1.12
N TRP A 165 -6.76 -11.36 -2.02
CA TRP A 165 -8.03 -10.64 -2.09
C TRP A 165 -9.20 -11.56 -2.43
N GLU A 166 -9.01 -12.53 -3.35
CA GLU A 166 -10.03 -13.56 -3.63
C GLU A 166 -10.34 -14.40 -2.38
N GLU A 167 -9.32 -14.81 -1.62
CA GLU A 167 -9.47 -15.51 -0.34
C GLU A 167 -10.20 -14.66 0.70
N GLU A 168 -9.86 -13.37 0.84
CA GLU A 168 -10.50 -12.43 1.75
C GLU A 168 -11.97 -12.22 1.40
N VAL A 169 -12.31 -12.09 0.11
CA VAL A 169 -13.70 -11.97 -0.34
C VAL A 169 -14.49 -13.24 -0.02
N MET A 170 -13.90 -14.42 -0.23
CA MET A 170 -14.54 -15.69 0.11
C MET A 170 -14.72 -15.85 1.63
N THR A 171 -13.71 -15.48 2.41
CA THR A 171 -13.74 -15.50 3.87
C THR A 171 -14.80 -14.55 4.41
N LEU A 172 -14.84 -13.31 3.92
CA LEU A 172 -15.82 -12.30 4.34
C LEU A 172 -17.26 -12.74 4.05
N ARG A 173 -17.51 -13.33 2.87
CA ARG A 173 -18.83 -13.90 2.54
C ARG A 173 -19.25 -14.99 3.52
N GLU A 174 -18.29 -15.82 3.94
CA GLU A 174 -18.55 -16.88 4.90
C GLU A 174 -18.74 -16.33 6.32
N GLU A 175 -17.97 -15.33 6.73
CA GLU A 175 -18.16 -14.62 7.99
C GLU A 175 -19.54 -13.96 8.07
N MET A 176 -19.99 -13.30 6.99
CA MET A 176 -21.35 -12.76 6.90
C MET A 176 -22.41 -13.84 7.15
N ARG A 177 -22.29 -15.01 6.50
CA ARG A 177 -23.21 -16.12 6.74
C ARG A 177 -23.16 -16.63 8.18
N ARG A 178 -21.96 -16.77 8.75
CA ARG A 178 -21.75 -17.25 10.12
C ARG A 178 -22.33 -16.28 11.15
N VAL A 179 -22.20 -14.98 10.93
CA VAL A 179 -22.79 -13.97 11.81
C VAL A 179 -24.32 -14.08 11.82
N LEU A 180 -24.97 -14.20 10.65
CA LEU A 180 -26.44 -14.39 10.62
C LEU A 180 -26.86 -15.67 11.34
N ARG A 181 -26.14 -16.78 11.11
CA ARG A 181 -26.42 -18.06 11.76
C ARG A 181 -26.23 -17.97 13.28
N TYR A 182 -25.17 -17.32 13.72
CA TYR A 182 -24.88 -17.14 15.14
C TYR A 182 -25.96 -16.28 15.82
N LEU A 183 -26.40 -15.19 15.19
CA LEU A 183 -27.47 -14.35 15.72
C LEU A 183 -28.80 -15.09 15.82
N ALA A 184 -29.16 -15.87 14.79
CA ALA A 184 -30.36 -16.72 14.82
C ALA A 184 -30.28 -17.77 15.95
N TRP A 185 -29.15 -18.46 16.06
CA TRP A 185 -28.91 -19.41 17.15
C TRP A 185 -28.96 -18.74 18.53
N GLN A 186 -28.43 -17.52 18.69
CA GLN A 186 -28.50 -16.79 19.95
C GLN A 186 -29.94 -16.39 20.30
N SER A 187 -30.76 -16.02 19.31
CA SER A 187 -32.18 -15.75 19.52
C SER A 187 -32.91 -16.99 20.05
N GLU A 188 -32.72 -18.14 19.40
CA GLU A 188 -33.25 -19.43 19.86
C GLU A 188 -32.74 -19.80 21.26
N TRP A 189 -31.45 -19.60 21.51
CA TRP A 189 -30.85 -19.84 22.82
C TRP A 189 -31.53 -19.01 23.91
N TRP A 190 -31.82 -17.72 23.66
CA TRP A 190 -32.57 -16.88 24.60
C TRP A 190 -34.01 -17.33 24.80
N HIS A 191 -34.69 -17.83 23.76
CA HIS A 191 -36.02 -18.43 23.89
C HIS A 191 -36.00 -19.69 24.77
N ASP A 192 -35.04 -20.59 24.57
CA ASP A 192 -34.88 -21.79 25.39
C ASP A 192 -34.53 -21.43 26.85
N HIS A 193 -33.77 -20.36 27.05
CA HIS A 193 -33.37 -19.87 28.39
C HIS A 193 -34.50 -19.24 29.19
N MET A 194 -35.67 -19.00 28.58
CA MET A 194 -36.88 -18.57 29.31
C MET A 194 -37.32 -19.60 30.36
N ALA A 195 -37.04 -20.88 30.15
CA ALA A 195 -37.46 -21.99 31.01
C ALA A 195 -36.40 -22.42 32.05
N VAL A 196 -35.17 -21.93 31.95
CA VAL A 196 -34.02 -22.40 32.76
C VAL A 196 -34.10 -21.99 34.23
N ARG A 197 -34.84 -20.92 34.56
CA ARG A 197 -35.07 -20.46 35.95
C ARG A 197 -36.56 -20.44 36.31
N ALA A 198 -37.26 -21.52 35.97
CA ALA A 198 -38.67 -21.72 36.32
C ALA A 198 -38.88 -22.06 37.81
N ASP A 199 -37.80 -22.26 38.56
CA ASP A 199 -37.72 -22.58 39.99
C ASP A 199 -37.82 -21.35 40.91
N VAL A 200 -37.99 -20.15 40.35
CA VAL A 200 -38.14 -18.91 41.13
C VAL A 200 -39.57 -18.79 41.64
N ASP A 201 -39.74 -18.93 42.96
CA ASP A 201 -41.05 -18.86 43.65
C ASP A 201 -41.74 -17.49 43.51
N CYS A 202 -40.98 -16.42 43.28
CA CYS A 202 -41.51 -15.08 43.09
C CYS A 202 -41.98 -14.85 41.64
N LEU A 203 -43.29 -14.75 41.45
CA LEU A 203 -43.93 -14.55 40.14
C LEU A 203 -43.41 -13.31 39.39
N GLU A 204 -43.14 -12.22 40.11
CA GLU A 204 -42.65 -10.96 39.51
C GLU A 204 -41.25 -11.11 38.94
N ILE A 205 -40.36 -11.79 39.67
CA ILE A 205 -38.99 -12.06 39.22
C ILE A 205 -39.02 -13.02 38.03
N ALA A 206 -39.86 -14.06 38.07
CA ALA A 206 -40.04 -14.99 36.96
C ALA A 206 -40.57 -14.27 35.70
N ALA A 207 -41.51 -13.33 35.85
CA ALA A 207 -42.01 -12.51 34.75
C ALA A 207 -40.92 -11.58 34.19
N GLY A 208 -40.11 -10.95 35.05
CA GLY A 208 -39.00 -10.10 34.65
C GLY A 208 -37.90 -10.84 33.88
N LEU A 209 -37.54 -12.05 34.32
CA LEU A 209 -36.57 -12.90 33.62
C LEU A 209 -37.07 -13.31 32.23
N ARG A 210 -38.35 -13.70 32.11
CA ARG A 210 -38.97 -13.99 30.82
C ARG A 210 -38.99 -12.77 29.90
N ALA A 211 -39.38 -11.60 30.42
CA ALA A 211 -39.39 -10.36 29.65
C ALA A 211 -37.98 -9.97 29.16
N TYR A 212 -36.95 -10.17 29.99
CA TYR A 212 -35.57 -9.90 29.60
C TYR A 212 -35.08 -10.86 28.52
N ALA A 213 -35.33 -12.16 28.66
CA ALA A 213 -34.95 -13.15 27.66
C ALA A 213 -35.63 -12.87 26.30
N LEU A 214 -36.93 -12.55 26.29
CA LEU A 214 -37.65 -12.15 25.08
C LEU A 214 -37.06 -10.87 24.46
N LYS A 215 -36.71 -9.88 25.28
CA LYS A 215 -36.05 -8.66 24.80
C LYS A 215 -34.69 -8.95 24.16
N GLN A 216 -33.92 -9.89 24.71
CA GLN A 216 -32.64 -10.30 24.14
C GLN A 216 -32.82 -11.05 22.83
N ALA A 217 -33.78 -11.97 22.74
CA ALA A 217 -34.09 -12.68 21.50
C ALA A 217 -34.47 -11.70 20.38
N ASP A 218 -35.40 -10.78 20.65
CA ASP A 218 -35.83 -9.74 19.69
C ASP A 218 -34.67 -8.81 19.27
N LEU A 219 -33.72 -8.51 20.15
CA LEU A 219 -32.52 -7.76 19.79
C LEU A 219 -31.66 -8.50 18.75
N HIS A 220 -31.43 -9.80 18.96
CA HIS A 220 -30.63 -10.62 18.04
C HIS A 220 -31.32 -10.77 16.69
N ASP A 221 -32.64 -10.95 16.68
CA ASP A 221 -33.44 -10.98 15.45
C ASP A 221 -33.35 -9.66 14.68
N ARG A 222 -33.45 -8.53 15.38
CA ARG A 222 -33.31 -7.20 14.77
C ARG A 222 -31.91 -6.96 14.20
N LEU A 223 -30.85 -7.42 14.89
CA LEU A 223 -29.47 -7.35 14.38
C LEU A 223 -29.28 -8.24 13.15
N ALA A 224 -29.82 -9.46 13.15
CA ALA A 224 -29.75 -10.37 12.02
C ALA A 224 -30.44 -9.76 10.79
N ALA A 225 -31.66 -9.23 10.95
CA ALA A 225 -32.40 -8.57 9.89
C ALA A 225 -31.69 -7.30 9.39
N PHE A 226 -31.05 -6.53 10.28
CA PHE A 226 -30.26 -5.37 9.89
C PHE A 226 -29.07 -5.78 9.01
N PHE A 227 -28.27 -6.76 9.44
CA PHE A 227 -27.12 -7.22 8.68
C PHE A 227 -27.52 -7.88 7.37
N GLU A 228 -28.59 -8.67 7.35
CA GLU A 228 -29.11 -9.29 6.14
C GLU A 228 -29.51 -8.24 5.10
N ARG A 229 -30.27 -7.20 5.50
CA ARG A 229 -30.60 -6.08 4.60
C ARG A 229 -29.35 -5.36 4.11
N LYS A 230 -28.38 -5.11 5.00
CA LYS A 230 -27.13 -4.44 4.65
C LYS A 230 -26.31 -5.25 3.65
N TRP A 231 -26.23 -6.57 3.81
CA TRP A 231 -25.40 -7.45 2.97
C TRP A 231 -26.08 -7.90 1.68
N LYS A 232 -27.42 -7.88 1.59
CA LYS A 232 -28.17 -8.11 0.35
C LYS A 232 -28.28 -6.86 -0.54
N MET A 233 -27.78 -5.71 -0.08
CA MET A 233 -27.82 -4.47 -0.84
C MET A 233 -27.07 -4.61 -2.18
N PRO A 234 -27.64 -4.18 -3.32
CA PRO A 234 -26.95 -4.17 -4.59
C PRO A 234 -25.64 -3.37 -4.49
N ALA A 235 -24.58 -3.86 -5.13
CA ALA A 235 -23.26 -3.20 -5.08
C ALA A 235 -23.30 -1.73 -5.54
N ALA A 236 -24.16 -1.40 -6.50
CA ALA A 236 -24.37 -0.02 -6.96
C ALA A 236 -24.99 0.88 -5.89
N GLU A 237 -25.88 0.35 -5.06
CA GLU A 237 -26.50 1.09 -3.97
C GLU A 237 -25.55 1.21 -2.76
N ALA A 238 -24.80 0.15 -2.46
CA ALA A 238 -23.76 0.17 -1.44
C ALA A 238 -22.66 1.19 -1.79
N ALA A 239 -22.24 1.26 -3.06
CA ALA A 239 -21.26 2.23 -3.54
C ALA A 239 -21.79 3.67 -3.45
N ARG A 240 -23.05 3.92 -3.85
CA ARG A 240 -23.67 5.25 -3.70
C ARG A 240 -23.75 5.70 -2.24
N ARG A 241 -24.08 4.77 -1.33
CA ARG A 241 -24.09 5.08 0.11
C ARG A 241 -22.69 5.33 0.66
N LEU A 242 -21.68 4.59 0.23
CA LEU A 242 -20.29 4.86 0.61
C LEU A 242 -19.84 6.23 0.14
N VAL A 243 -20.12 6.59 -1.12
CA VAL A 243 -19.81 7.92 -1.66
C VAL A 243 -20.56 9.02 -0.91
N ALA A 244 -21.83 8.80 -0.55
CA ALA A 244 -22.61 9.76 0.23
C ALA A 244 -22.07 9.92 1.67
N LEU A 245 -21.60 8.83 2.30
CA LEU A 245 -20.98 8.88 3.62
C LEU A 245 -19.61 9.54 3.59
N GLU A 246 -18.81 9.30 2.54
CA GLU A 246 -17.53 9.99 2.32
C GLU A 246 -17.77 11.49 2.07
N ALA A 247 -18.79 11.86 1.29
CA ALA A 247 -19.17 13.25 1.08
C ALA A 247 -19.62 13.94 2.38
N ALA A 248 -20.46 13.27 3.19
CA ALA A 248 -20.90 13.80 4.48
C ALA A 248 -19.74 13.96 5.49
N ALA A 249 -18.78 13.03 5.50
CA ALA A 249 -17.60 13.14 6.35
C ALA A 249 -16.68 14.31 5.93
N LEU A 250 -16.59 14.58 4.62
CA LEU A 250 -15.85 15.73 4.11
C LEU A 250 -16.55 17.07 4.39
N GLU A 251 -17.88 17.09 4.44
CA GLU A 251 -18.67 18.26 4.87
C GLU A 251 -18.49 18.54 6.37
N GLU A 252 -18.52 17.51 7.24
CA GLU A 252 -18.22 17.69 8.68
C GLU A 252 -16.79 18.20 8.93
N ASP A 253 -15.80 17.73 8.15
CA ASP A 253 -14.42 18.23 8.23
C ASP A 253 -14.28 19.68 7.72
N ALA A 254 -15.09 20.08 6.75
CA ALA A 254 -15.14 21.45 6.23
C ALA A 254 -15.81 22.42 7.23
N ASP A 255 -16.89 22.00 7.87
CA ASP A 255 -17.59 22.75 8.91
C ASP A 255 -16.70 22.94 10.15
N LEU A 256 -15.92 21.92 10.52
CA LEU A 256 -14.91 22.04 11.57
C LEU A 256 -13.80 23.03 11.19
N ALA A 257 -13.32 22.99 9.94
CA ALA A 257 -12.31 23.94 9.45
C ALA A 257 -12.83 25.39 9.44
N GLU A 258 -14.09 25.61 9.07
CA GLU A 258 -14.73 26.93 9.08
C GLU A 258 -14.98 27.44 10.51
N PHE A 259 -15.38 26.55 11.44
CA PHE A 259 -15.51 26.86 12.87
C PHE A 259 -14.18 27.29 13.51
N PHE A 260 -13.07 26.63 13.17
CA PHE A 260 -11.73 27.04 13.65
C PHE A 260 -11.21 28.32 12.98
N SER A 261 -11.66 28.65 11.77
CA SER A 261 -11.30 29.91 11.09
C SER A 261 -11.94 31.15 11.70
N HIS A 262 -13.05 31.01 12.45
CA HIS A 262 -13.72 32.10 13.13
C HIS A 262 -13.26 32.33 14.58
N LEU A 263 -12.38 31.46 15.10
CA LEU A 263 -11.87 31.51 16.48
C LEU A 263 -10.47 32.14 16.61
N VAL A 264 -9.91 32.66 15.51
CA VAL A 264 -8.62 33.39 15.43
C VAL A 264 -8.90 34.81 14.98
#